data_AF-A0A2T2TB02-F1
#
_entry.id   AF-A0A2T2TB02-F1
#
_cell.length_a   1.000
_cell.length_b   1.000
_cell.length_c   1.000
_cell.angle_alpha   90.00
_cell.angle_beta   90.00
_cell.angle_gamma   90.00
#
_symmetry.space_group_name_H-M   'P 1'
#
loop_
_entity.id
_entity.type
_entity.pdbx_description
1 polymer ?
#
loop_
_entity_poly.entity_id
_entity_poly.type
_entity_poly.pdbx_seq_one_letter_code
_entity_poly.pdbx_strand_id
1 'polypeptide(L)'
;MQLPRPQSKKSLSGWIIGGVVCAALVWIAFFDSHSLLRRYQWHQEKTQLSTENEALREEIRHLRRQVDRPLTDSLVERIAREEYGMKRPGETVYRLKSIE
;
A
#
# COMPACT_ATOMS: atom_id res chain seq x y z
N MET A 1 76.41 -15.07 -27.11
CA MET A 1 75.13 -15.62 -26.61
C MET A 1 74.23 -14.46 -26.20
N GLN A 2 73.26 -14.05 -27.02
CA GLN A 2 72.31 -12.98 -26.65
C GLN A 2 71.02 -13.64 -26.14
N LEU A 3 70.63 -13.32 -24.92
CA LEU A 3 69.39 -13.82 -24.31
C LEU A 3 68.18 -13.01 -24.82
N PRO A 4 67.05 -13.66 -25.17
CA PRO A 4 65.87 -12.96 -25.64
C PRO A 4 65.18 -12.21 -24.49
N ARG A 5 64.72 -10.98 -24.77
CA ARG A 5 64.01 -10.12 -23.80
C ARG A 5 62.57 -10.60 -23.57
N PRO A 6 62.03 -10.45 -22.35
CA PRO A 6 60.73 -11.00 -21.99
C PRO A 6 59.59 -10.25 -22.69
N GLN A 7 58.60 -11.02 -23.14
CA GLN A 7 57.45 -10.55 -23.89
C GLN A 7 56.43 -9.78 -23.03
N SER A 8 55.85 -8.76 -23.67
CA SER A 8 54.94 -7.75 -23.15
C SER A 8 53.70 -8.31 -22.43
N LYS A 9 53.62 -8.07 -21.11
CA LYS A 9 52.41 -8.28 -20.29
C LYS A 9 51.47 -7.06 -20.25
N LYS A 10 51.47 -6.20 -21.28
CA LYS A 10 50.62 -4.99 -21.31
C LYS A 10 49.27 -5.17 -22.01
N SER A 11 49.10 -6.25 -22.77
CA SER A 11 47.83 -6.58 -23.44
C SER A 11 46.83 -7.23 -22.47
N LEU A 12 47.26 -8.18 -21.63
CA LEU A 12 46.34 -8.95 -20.78
C LEU A 12 45.58 -8.10 -19.75
N SER A 13 46.23 -7.09 -19.16
CA SER A 13 45.60 -6.20 -18.17
C SER A 13 44.54 -5.28 -18.77
N GLY A 14 44.71 -4.86 -20.03
CA GLY A 14 43.74 -4.02 -20.74
C GLY A 14 42.43 -4.75 -21.03
N TRP A 15 42.50 -6.04 -21.38
CA TRP A 15 41.31 -6.87 -21.60
C TRP A 15 40.54 -7.14 -20.30
N ILE A 16 41.25 -7.33 -19.19
CA ILE A 16 40.62 -7.49 -17.87
C ILE A 16 39.91 -6.19 -17.46
N ILE A 17 40.58 -5.04 -17.61
CA ILE A 17 39.97 -3.74 -17.29
C ILE A 17 38.75 -3.47 -18.18
N GLY A 18 38.86 -3.73 -19.50
CA GLY A 18 37.74 -3.59 -20.42
C GLY A 18 36.56 -4.51 -20.07
N GLY A 19 36.84 -5.77 -19.72
CA GLY A 19 35.82 -6.71 -19.28
C GLY A 19 35.11 -6.28 -17.99
N VAL A 20 35.87 -5.79 -16.99
CA VAL A 20 35.31 -5.27 -15.74
C VAL A 20 34.45 -4.03 -15.99
N VAL A 21 34.88 -3.12 -16.86
CA VAL A 21 34.10 -1.91 -17.21
C VAL A 21 32.81 -2.29 -17.95
N CYS A 22 32.88 -3.21 -18.92
CA CYS A 22 31.68 -3.70 -19.62
C CYS A 22 30.71 -4.40 -18.65
N ALA A 23 31.21 -5.24 -17.75
CA ALA A 23 30.40 -5.91 -16.74
C ALA A 23 29.76 -4.90 -15.77
N ALA A 24 30.50 -3.86 -15.37
CA ALA A 24 29.97 -2.77 -14.55
C ALA A 24 28.88 -1.97 -15.27
N LEU A 25 29.05 -1.70 -16.57
CA LEU A 25 28.04 -1.01 -17.38
C LEU A 25 26.76 -1.86 -17.54
N VAL A 26 26.90 -3.16 -17.78
CA VAL A 26 25.75 -4.09 -17.83
C VAL A 26 25.09 -4.19 -16.45
N TRP A 27 25.88 -4.25 -15.37
CA TRP A 27 25.36 -4.26 -14.02
C TRP A 27 24.59 -2.98 -13.71
N ILE A 28 25.12 -1.81 -14.06
CA ILE A 28 24.42 -0.54 -13.86
C ILE A 28 23.16 -0.48 -14.73
N ALA A 29 23.20 -0.95 -15.97
CA ALA A 29 22.04 -0.94 -16.85
C ALA A 29 20.91 -1.89 -16.41
N PHE A 30 21.24 -3.05 -15.82
CA PHE A 30 20.26 -4.09 -15.49
C PHE A 30 19.94 -4.21 -13.98
N PHE A 31 20.91 -3.96 -13.10
CA PHE A 31 20.81 -4.18 -11.65
C PHE A 31 20.84 -2.88 -10.82
N ASP A 32 21.24 -1.73 -11.37
CA ASP A 32 21.15 -0.47 -10.63
C ASP A 32 19.68 -0.05 -10.48
N SER A 33 19.47 0.74 -9.42
CA SER A 33 18.30 1.39 -8.83
C SER A 33 17.12 1.82 -9.74
N HIS A 34 17.24 1.72 -11.06
CA HIS A 34 16.20 1.98 -12.06
C HIS A 34 15.67 0.71 -12.74
N SER A 35 15.72 -0.45 -12.06
CA SER A 35 15.17 -1.68 -12.63
C SER A 35 13.71 -1.49 -13.05
N LEU A 36 13.39 -1.91 -14.27
CA LEU A 36 12.03 -1.84 -14.83
C LEU A 36 11.02 -2.57 -13.92
N LEU A 37 11.48 -3.59 -13.19
CA LEU A 37 10.71 -4.30 -12.18
C LEU A 37 10.23 -3.37 -11.06
N ARG A 38 11.13 -2.53 -10.52
CA ARG A 38 10.80 -1.60 -9.43
C ARG A 38 9.82 -0.53 -9.91
N ARG A 39 10.00 -0.04 -11.15
CA ARG A 39 9.05 0.89 -11.78
C ARG A 39 7.67 0.27 -11.96
N TYR A 40 7.61 -0.99 -12.38
CA TYR A 40 6.36 -1.73 -12.51
C TYR A 40 5.67 -1.91 -11.15
N GLN A 41 6.41 -2.31 -10.13
CA GLN A 41 5.89 -2.44 -8.76
C GLN A 41 5.32 -1.10 -8.24
N TRP A 42 6.03 0.00 -8.44
CA TRP A 42 5.53 1.33 -8.06
C TRP A 42 4.28 1.74 -8.81
N HIS A 43 4.16 1.39 -10.09
CA HIS A 43 2.93 1.65 -10.84
C HIS A 43 1.76 0.82 -10.33
N GLN A 44 1.97 -0.45 -9.99
CA GLN A 44 0.94 -1.29 -9.39
C GLN A 44 0.51 -0.75 -8.02
N GLU A 45 1.45 -0.43 -7.14
CA GLU A 45 1.19 0.12 -5.82
C GLU A 45 0.44 1.45 -5.90
N LYS A 46 0.87 2.35 -6.80
CA LYS A 46 0.15 3.61 -7.05
C LYS A 46 -1.29 3.36 -7.51
N THR A 47 -1.50 2.38 -8.37
CA THR A 47 -2.83 2.06 -8.91
C THR A 47 -3.72 1.50 -7.80
N GLN A 48 -3.20 0.57 -6.99
CA GLN A 48 -3.91 0.01 -5.85
C GLN A 48 -4.31 1.08 -4.83
N LEU A 49 -3.36 1.93 -4.44
CA LEU A 49 -3.62 3.03 -3.50
C LEU A 49 -4.63 4.03 -4.06
N SER A 50 -4.60 4.31 -5.36
CA SER A 50 -5.58 5.20 -6.01
C SER A 50 -6.99 4.62 -5.93
N THR A 51 -7.15 3.35 -6.28
CA THR A 51 -8.44 2.65 -6.22
C THR A 51 -8.99 2.60 -4.80
N GLU A 52 -8.14 2.29 -3.82
CA GLU A 52 -8.53 2.28 -2.41
C GLU A 52 -8.93 3.67 -1.92
N ASN A 53 -8.20 4.71 -2.32
CA ASN A 53 -8.56 6.09 -1.98
C ASN A 53 -9.91 6.50 -2.57
N GLU A 54 -10.20 6.11 -3.81
CA GLU A 54 -11.48 6.38 -4.47
C GLU A 54 -12.64 5.68 -3.75
N ALA A 55 -12.47 4.41 -3.39
CA ALA A 55 -13.46 3.65 -2.62
C ALA A 55 -13.75 4.30 -1.26
N LEU A 56 -12.71 4.68 -0.50
CA LEU A 56 -12.87 5.36 0.79
C LEU A 56 -13.57 6.72 0.63
N ARG A 57 -13.28 7.48 -0.43
CA ARG A 57 -13.97 8.74 -0.72
C ARG A 57 -15.45 8.52 -1.02
N GLU A 58 -15.80 7.44 -1.72
CA GLU A 58 -17.19 7.06 -1.96
C GLU A 58 -17.92 6.72 -0.67
N GLU A 59 -17.30 5.93 0.19
CA GLU A 59 -17.84 5.58 1.50
C GLU A 59 -18.06 6.82 2.37
N ILE A 60 -17.08 7.73 2.44
CA ILE A 60 -17.23 9.01 3.16
C ILE A 60 -18.41 9.82 2.61
N ARG A 61 -18.56 9.90 1.28
CA ARG A 61 -19.72 10.60 0.67
C ARG A 61 -21.03 9.92 1.04
N HIS A 62 -21.08 8.59 1.07
CA HIS A 62 -22.27 7.84 1.43
C HIS A 62 -22.64 8.05 2.90
N LEU A 63 -21.68 7.94 3.82
CA LEU A 63 -21.88 8.17 5.25
C LEU A 63 -22.31 9.60 5.53
N ARG A 64 -21.69 10.60 4.89
CA ARG A 64 -22.13 12.01 5.02
C ARG A 64 -23.58 12.18 4.63
N ARG A 65 -24.03 11.59 3.51
CA ARG A 65 -25.45 11.65 3.13
C ARG A 65 -26.38 10.96 4.12
N GLN A 66 -25.92 9.97 4.88
CA GLN A 66 -26.73 9.34 5.91
C GLN A 66 -26.85 10.22 7.14
N VAL A 67 -25.75 10.86 7.55
CA VAL A 67 -25.72 11.75 8.72
C VAL A 67 -26.38 13.09 8.44
N ASP A 68 -26.28 13.60 7.21
CA ASP A 68 -26.92 14.86 6.77
C ASP A 68 -28.45 14.70 6.61
N ARG A 69 -28.98 13.47 6.60
CA ARG A 69 -30.42 13.27 6.70
C ARG A 69 -30.86 13.68 8.10
N PRO A 70 -31.86 14.56 8.25
CA PRO A 70 -32.38 14.91 9.56
C PRO A 70 -32.85 13.63 10.26
N LEU A 71 -32.19 13.30 11.37
CA LEU A 71 -32.58 12.20 12.23
C LEU A 71 -33.95 12.57 12.81
N THR A 72 -34.98 11.83 12.44
CA THR A 72 -36.30 11.96 13.06
C THR A 72 -36.23 11.50 14.52
N ASP A 73 -36.98 12.17 15.40
CA ASP A 73 -37.07 11.80 16.83
C ASP A 73 -37.36 10.31 17.05
N SER A 74 -38.21 9.71 16.19
CA SER A 74 -38.52 8.27 16.24
C SER A 74 -37.33 7.38 15.90
N LEU A 75 -36.46 7.80 14.97
CA LEU A 75 -35.25 7.06 14.62
C LEU A 75 -34.21 7.18 15.74
N VAL A 76 -34.05 8.37 16.32
CA VAL A 76 -33.17 8.59 17.48
C VAL A 76 -33.63 7.77 18.67
N GLU A 77 -34.93 7.77 18.98
CA GLU A 77 -35.49 6.96 20.06
C GLU A 77 -35.31 5.46 19.82
N ARG A 78 -35.51 4.99 18.58
CA ARG A 78 -35.29 3.59 18.24
C ARG A 78 -33.84 3.17 18.45
N ILE A 79 -32.87 3.95 17.94
CA ILE A 79 -31.44 3.69 18.13
C ILE A 79 -31.07 3.71 19.62
N ALA A 80 -31.55 4.70 20.37
CA ALA A 80 -31.28 4.81 21.79
C ALA A 80 -31.79 3.58 22.57
N ARG A 81 -32.97 3.05 22.23
CA ARG A 81 -33.58 1.88 22.88
C ARG A 81 -32.96 0.55 22.43
N GLU A 82 -32.77 0.35 21.13
CA GLU A 82 -32.33 -0.94 20.55
C GLU A 82 -30.82 -1.14 20.66
N GLU A 83 -30.03 -0.16 20.25
CA GLU A 83 -28.56 -0.28 20.20
C GLU A 83 -27.91 0.01 21.55
N TYR A 84 -28.43 0.98 22.29
CA TYR A 84 -27.82 1.47 23.53
C TYR A 84 -28.59 1.11 24.80
N GLY A 85 -29.78 0.51 24.68
CA GLY A 85 -30.61 0.16 25.84
C GLY A 85 -30.98 1.34 26.73
N MET A 86 -30.96 2.57 26.19
CA MET A 86 -31.28 3.78 26.92
C MET A 86 -32.78 3.86 27.22
N LYS A 87 -33.11 4.43 28.38
CA LYS A 87 -34.48 4.65 28.84
C LYS A 87 -34.68 6.11 29.24
N ARG A 88 -35.93 6.60 29.19
CA ARG A 88 -36.24 7.95 29.68
C ARG A 88 -36.18 7.99 31.22
N PRO A 89 -35.86 9.15 31.82
CA PRO A 89 -35.99 9.33 33.27
C PRO A 89 -37.42 9.02 33.72
N GLY A 90 -37.56 8.13 34.72
CA GLY A 90 -38.88 7.69 35.22
C GLY A 90 -39.49 6.49 34.50
N GLU A 91 -38.84 5.94 33.47
CA GLU A 91 -39.33 4.75 32.74
C GLU A 91 -38.93 3.45 33.47
N THR A 92 -39.92 2.56 33.65
CA THR A 92 -39.74 1.24 34.29
C THR A 92 -39.48 0.18 33.24
N VAL A 93 -38.31 -0.45 33.29
CA VAL A 93 -37.92 -1.51 32.34
C VAL A 93 -38.38 -2.86 32.88
N TYR A 94 -39.25 -3.54 32.14
CA TYR A 94 -39.70 -4.90 32.44
C TYR A 94 -38.84 -5.91 31.70
N ARG A 95 -38.11 -6.75 32.43
CA ARG A 95 -37.48 -7.94 31.84
C ARG A 95 -38.50 -9.08 31.82
N LEU A 96 -38.96 -9.43 30.63
CA LEU A 96 -39.74 -10.64 30.42
C LEU A 96 -38.79 -11.83 30.52
N LYS A 97 -39.00 -12.70 31.50
CA LYS A 97 -38.33 -14.00 31.55
C LYS A 97 -39.06 -14.88 30.53
N SER A 98 -38.37 -15.34 29.50
CA SER A 98 -38.92 -16.38 28.63
C SER A 98 -39.23 -17.59 29.49
N ILE A 99 -40.50 -17.99 29.51
CA ILE A 99 -40.93 -19.21 30.16
C ILE A 99 -40.48 -20.33 29.22
N GLU A 100 -39.44 -21.04 29.61
CA GLU A 100 -38.99 -22.27 28.95
C GLU A 100 -39.84 -23.46 29.41
#